data_AF-A0A967VVU2-F1
#
_entry.id   AF-A0A967VVU2-F1
#
_cell.length_a   1.000
_cell.length_b   1.000
_cell.length_c   1.000
_cell.angle_alpha   90.00
_cell.angle_beta   90.00
_cell.angle_gamma   90.00
#
_symmetry.space_group_name_H-M   'P 1'
#
loop_
_entity.id
_entity.type
_entity.pdbx_description
1 polymer ?
#
loop_
_entity_poly.entity_id
_entity_poly.type
_entity_poly.pdbx_seq_one_letter_code
_entity_poly.pdbx_strand_id
1 'polypeptide(L)'
;LSEIAFDPANENVIYLGSDWLWKSQDGGDTWNVILDSIGTYQTVAINPSNSKEIYVSAGGFLFKSTDAGQTWQSIPLPEPNSVIPWIEVDWEKRIMYTHIFSQDLSRNVLGIYKMYF
;
A
#
# COMPACT_ATOMS: atom_id res chain seq x y z
N LEU A 1 -4.26 12.69 -0.07
CA LEU A 1 -5.47 11.88 -0.36
C LEU A 1 -5.43 10.71 0.60
N SER A 2 -6.54 10.41 1.24
CA SER A 2 -6.72 9.21 2.05
C SER A 2 -7.34 8.14 1.17
N GLU A 3 -6.91 6.90 1.30
CA GLU A 3 -7.41 5.77 0.50
C GLU A 3 -8.29 4.86 1.35
N ILE A 4 -9.37 4.35 0.76
CA ILE A 4 -10.19 3.28 1.33
C ILE A 4 -10.17 2.07 0.40
N ALA A 5 -9.94 0.88 0.95
CA ALA A 5 -9.91 -0.38 0.23
C ALA A 5 -10.76 -1.44 0.93
N PHE A 6 -11.49 -2.22 0.15
CA PHE A 6 -12.32 -3.32 0.65
C PHE A 6 -11.63 -4.64 0.33
N ASP A 7 -11.65 -5.57 1.29
CA ASP A 7 -11.18 -6.92 1.05
C ASP A 7 -12.10 -7.60 0.02
N PRO A 8 -11.55 -8.08 -1.12
CA PRO A 8 -12.32 -8.68 -2.19
C PRO A 8 -12.99 -10.01 -1.82
N ALA A 9 -12.52 -10.69 -0.77
CA ALA A 9 -13.11 -11.94 -0.28
C ALA A 9 -14.11 -11.73 0.87
N ASN A 10 -14.11 -10.57 1.52
CA ASN A 10 -15.00 -10.25 2.63
C ASN A 10 -15.22 -8.73 2.75
N GLU A 11 -16.35 -8.24 2.28
CA GLU A 11 -16.69 -6.81 2.30
C GLU A 11 -16.74 -6.17 3.69
N ASN A 12 -16.85 -6.96 4.77
CA ASN A 12 -16.77 -6.45 6.14
C ASN A 12 -15.34 -6.07 6.56
N VAL A 13 -14.33 -6.54 5.84
CA VAL A 13 -12.93 -6.17 6.10
C VAL A 13 -12.59 -4.97 5.23
N ILE A 14 -12.31 -3.84 5.88
CA ILE A 14 -12.05 -2.55 5.23
C ILE A 14 -10.72 -2.01 5.74
N TYR A 15 -9.95 -1.41 4.84
CA TYR A 15 -8.70 -0.74 5.13
C TYR A 15 -8.84 0.74 4.82
N LEU A 16 -8.34 1.60 5.70
CA LEU A 16 -8.35 3.06 5.54
C LEU A 16 -6.94 3.60 5.75
N GLY A 17 -6.33 4.09 4.68
CA GLY A 17 -5.05 4.78 4.68
C GLY A 17 -5.23 6.28 4.96
N SER A 18 -4.61 6.77 6.02
CA SER A 18 -4.59 8.19 6.41
C SER A 18 -3.18 8.59 6.86
N ASP A 19 -3.02 9.16 8.05
CA ASP A 19 -1.73 9.24 8.73
C ASP A 19 -1.32 7.89 9.32
N TRP A 20 -2.28 7.01 9.61
CA TRP A 20 -2.08 5.60 9.97
C TRP A 20 -2.82 4.70 8.97
N LEU A 21 -2.46 3.42 8.95
CA LEU A 21 -3.26 2.39 8.29
C LEU A 21 -4.22 1.76 9.32
N TRP A 22 -5.50 1.97 9.08
CA TRP A 22 -6.58 1.42 9.89
C TRP A 22 -7.19 0.20 9.21
N LYS A 23 -7.69 -0.73 10.03
CA LYS A 23 -8.46 -1.89 9.58
C LYS A 23 -9.72 -2.04 10.41
N SER A 24 -10.85 -2.24 9.73
CA SER A 24 -12.10 -2.74 10.29
C SER A 24 -12.30 -4.19 9.85
N GLN A 25 -12.99 -4.97 10.68
CA GLN A 25 -13.41 -6.34 10.37
C GLN A 25 -14.93 -6.52 10.47
N ASP A 26 -15.67 -5.44 10.71
CA ASP A 26 -17.09 -5.38 11.02
C ASP A 26 -17.79 -4.29 10.20
N GLY A 27 -17.38 -4.12 8.93
CA GLY A 27 -18.07 -3.23 7.99
C GLY A 27 -17.88 -1.74 8.27
N GLY A 28 -16.90 -1.38 9.11
CA GLY A 28 -16.59 0.00 9.47
C GLY A 28 -17.14 0.44 10.83
N ASP A 29 -17.74 -0.46 11.61
CA ASP A 29 -18.26 -0.15 12.95
C ASP A 29 -17.12 0.07 13.97
N THR A 30 -16.06 -0.74 13.92
CA THR A 30 -14.85 -0.58 14.73
C THR A 30 -13.58 -0.62 13.90
N TRP A 31 -12.54 0.10 14.37
CA TRP A 31 -11.28 0.28 13.65
C TRP A 31 -10.08 0.08 14.57
N ASN A 32 -9.07 -0.62 14.08
CA ASN A 32 -7.79 -0.81 14.75
C ASN A 32 -6.66 -0.30 13.86
N VAL A 33 -5.65 0.35 14.46
CA VAL A 33 -4.41 0.68 13.74
C VAL A 33 -3.61 -0.61 13.53
N ILE A 34 -3.19 -0.85 12.30
CA ILE A 34 -2.43 -2.06 11.92
C ILE A 34 -1.05 -1.73 11.33
N LEU A 35 -0.77 -0.47 11.03
CA LEU A 35 0.57 0.02 10.71
C LEU A 35 0.69 1.49 11.14
N ASP A 36 1.83 1.80 11.75
CA ASP A 36 2.12 3.10 12.35
C ASP A 36 2.18 4.25 11.33
N SER A 37 2.22 5.49 11.82
CA SER A 37 2.37 6.65 10.96
C SER A 37 3.80 6.76 10.43
N ILE A 38 3.92 6.52 9.13
CA ILE A 38 5.16 6.59 8.35
C ILE A 38 5.05 7.59 7.19
N GLY A 39 4.07 8.48 7.29
CA GLY A 39 3.65 9.42 6.25
C GLY A 39 2.21 9.17 5.80
N THR A 40 1.72 9.99 4.88
CA THR A 40 0.38 9.81 4.32
C THR A 40 0.35 8.53 3.49
N TYR A 41 -0.51 7.61 3.88
CA TYR A 41 -0.80 6.39 3.13
C TYR A 41 -1.48 6.72 1.82
N GLN A 42 -0.93 6.18 0.75
CA GLN A 42 -1.25 6.57 -0.62
C GLN A 42 -1.93 5.46 -1.39
N THR A 43 -1.61 4.19 -1.10
CA THR A 43 -2.28 3.03 -1.72
C THR A 43 -2.33 1.82 -0.80
N VAL A 44 -3.43 1.06 -0.87
CA VAL A 44 -3.65 -0.23 -0.21
C VAL A 44 -4.16 -1.24 -1.25
N ALA A 45 -3.27 -2.10 -1.74
CA ALA A 45 -3.61 -3.15 -2.71
C ALA A 45 -3.73 -4.51 -2.03
N ILE A 46 -4.87 -5.18 -2.19
CA ILE A 46 -5.18 -6.48 -1.57
C ILE A 46 -5.25 -7.55 -2.66
N ASN A 47 -4.62 -8.71 -2.45
CA ASN A 47 -4.65 -9.80 -3.43
C ASN A 47 -6.06 -10.41 -3.51
N PRO A 48 -6.73 -10.37 -4.68
CA PRO A 48 -8.08 -10.90 -4.84
C PRO A 48 -8.19 -12.41 -4.63
N SER A 49 -7.10 -13.15 -4.81
CA SER A 49 -7.05 -14.60 -4.61
C SER A 49 -6.55 -14.99 -3.21
N ASN A 50 -6.04 -14.04 -2.42
CA ASN A 50 -5.51 -14.28 -1.08
C ASN A 50 -5.44 -12.99 -0.24
N SER A 51 -6.52 -12.65 0.46
CA SER A 51 -6.61 -11.41 1.26
C SER A 51 -5.58 -11.26 2.38
N LYS A 52 -4.77 -12.29 2.66
CA LYS A 52 -3.63 -12.17 3.58
C LYS A 52 -2.47 -11.39 2.97
N GLU A 53 -2.36 -11.37 1.65
CA GLU A 53 -1.31 -10.65 0.94
C GLU A 53 -1.78 -9.23 0.59
N ILE A 54 -1.08 -8.24 1.16
CA ILE A 54 -1.43 -6.82 1.05
C ILE A 54 -0.16 -6.04 0.77
N TYR A 55 -0.23 -5.08 -0.16
CA TYR A 55 0.80 -4.07 -0.39
C TYR A 55 0.30 -2.70 -0.04
N VAL A 56 1.17 -1.89 0.57
CA VAL A 56 0.82 -0.54 0.99
C VAL A 56 1.95 0.42 0.64
N SER A 57 1.61 1.56 0.03
CA SER A 57 2.54 2.68 -0.15
C SER A 57 2.21 3.82 0.80
N ALA A 58 3.25 4.40 1.41
CA ALA A 58 3.10 5.55 2.30
C ALA A 58 4.38 6.38 2.31
N GLY A 59 4.29 7.69 2.07
CA GLY A 59 5.43 8.60 2.25
C GLY A 59 6.70 8.27 1.46
N GLY A 60 6.62 7.51 0.36
CA GLY A 60 7.79 7.02 -0.39
C GLY A 60 8.34 5.66 0.07
N PHE A 61 7.63 4.97 0.96
CA PHE A 61 7.93 3.60 1.36
C PHE A 61 6.90 2.63 0.77
N LEU A 62 7.32 1.39 0.56
CA LEU A 62 6.47 0.28 0.16
C LEU A 62 6.56 -0.83 1.21
N PHE A 63 5.42 -1.35 1.65
CA PHE A 63 5.33 -2.44 2.61
C PHE A 63 4.51 -3.59 2.05
N LYS A 64 4.84 -4.79 2.51
CA LYS A 64 4.09 -6.03 2.25
C LYS A 64 3.69 -6.68 3.56
N SER A 65 2.47 -7.17 3.63
CA SER A 65 2.02 -8.13 4.63
C SER A 65 1.64 -9.44 3.94
N THR A 66 1.85 -10.56 4.63
CA THR A 66 1.42 -11.91 4.22
C THR A 66 0.47 -12.56 5.22
N ASP A 67 0.01 -11.80 6.22
CA ASP A 67 -0.82 -12.25 7.34
C ASP A 67 -2.01 -11.31 7.62
N ALA A 68 -2.50 -10.65 6.56
CA ALA A 68 -3.64 -9.73 6.58
C ALA A 68 -3.41 -8.46 7.42
N GLY A 69 -2.16 -8.01 7.50
CA GLY A 69 -1.75 -6.77 8.16
C GLY A 69 -1.38 -6.93 9.63
N GLN A 70 -1.08 -8.15 10.11
CA GLN A 70 -0.57 -8.35 11.47
C GLN A 70 0.92 -8.03 11.56
N THR A 71 1.69 -8.38 10.51
CA THR A 71 3.10 -8.01 10.37
C THR A 71 3.37 -7.44 8.98
N TRP A 72 4.42 -6.61 8.92
CA TRP A 72 4.79 -5.85 7.73
C TRP A 72 6.29 -5.93 7.47
N GLN A 73 6.65 -6.10 6.20
CA GLN A 73 8.01 -6.08 5.70
C GLN A 73 8.18 -4.90 4.77
N SER A 74 9.23 -4.10 4.96
CA SER A 74 9.57 -3.03 4.03
C SER A 74 10.19 -3.61 2.75
N ILE A 75 9.77 -3.08 1.61
CA ILE A 75 10.33 -3.40 0.31
C ILE A 75 11.26 -2.24 -0.08
N PRO A 76 12.57 -2.49 -0.24
CA PRO A 76 13.50 -1.45 -0.65
C PRO A 76 13.19 -1.01 -2.08
N LEU A 77 13.20 0.30 -2.28
CA LEU A 77 13.02 0.90 -3.60
C LEU A 77 14.36 1.05 -4.31
N PRO A 78 14.38 1.01 -5.66
CA PRO A 78 15.60 1.16 -6.45
C PRO A 78 16.26 2.53 -6.27
N GLU A 79 15.46 3.58 -6.01
CA GLU A 79 15.92 4.96 -5.91
C GLU A 79 15.69 5.51 -4.49
N PRO A 80 16.77 5.75 -3.72
CA PRO A 80 16.69 6.44 -2.43
C PRO A 80 16.11 7.86 -2.61
N ASN A 81 15.32 8.35 -1.66
CA ASN A 81 14.70 9.70 -1.68
C ASN A 81 13.73 9.92 -2.85
N SER A 82 12.87 8.94 -3.10
CA SER A 82 11.78 9.04 -4.07
C SER A 82 10.42 8.91 -3.39
N VAL A 83 9.37 9.43 -4.04
CA VAL A 83 7.99 9.27 -3.57
C VAL A 83 7.21 8.35 -4.52
N ILE A 84 6.39 7.48 -3.92
CA ILE A 84 5.49 6.56 -4.62
C ILE A 84 4.05 6.99 -4.35
N PRO A 85 3.47 7.88 -5.20
CA PRO A 85 2.12 8.35 -4.96
C PRO A 85 1.06 7.29 -5.20
N TRP A 86 1.38 6.22 -5.93
CA TRP A 86 0.47 5.11 -6.18
C TRP A 86 1.21 3.87 -6.68
N ILE A 87 0.62 2.70 -6.43
CA ILE A 87 1.06 1.42 -6.99
C ILE A 87 -0.09 0.76 -7.76
N GLU A 88 0.26 0.07 -8.83
CA GLU A 88 -0.66 -0.81 -9.57
C GLU A 88 -0.12 -2.24 -9.51
N VAL A 89 -0.99 -3.20 -9.17
CA VAL A 89 -0.58 -4.59 -8.98
C VAL A 89 -1.34 -5.50 -9.95
N ASP A 90 -0.59 -6.17 -10.83
CA ASP A 90 -1.05 -7.30 -11.62
C ASP A 90 -0.77 -8.59 -10.83
N TRP A 91 -1.81 -9.08 -10.15
CA TRP A 91 -1.73 -10.24 -9.26
C TRP A 91 -1.50 -11.56 -10.00
N GLU A 92 -2.00 -11.69 -11.22
CA GLU A 92 -1.81 -12.90 -12.04
C GLU A 92 -0.38 -12.99 -12.55
N LYS A 93 0.16 -11.88 -13.07
CA LYS A 93 1.53 -11.84 -13.58
C LYS A 93 2.56 -11.65 -12.47
N ARG A 94 2.12 -11.36 -11.25
CA ARG A 94 2.98 -11.06 -10.08
C ARG A 94 3.91 -9.89 -10.36
N ILE A 95 3.33 -8.82 -10.89
CA ILE A 95 4.04 -7.60 -11.28
C ILE A 95 3.41 -6.41 -10.57
N MET A 96 4.26 -5.56 -9.98
CA MET A 96 3.86 -4.26 -9.47
C MET A 96 4.49 -3.16 -10.33
N TYR A 97 3.69 -2.18 -10.70
CA TYR A 97 4.12 -0.96 -11.35
C TYR A 97 4.00 0.20 -10.37
N THR A 98 5.03 1.03 -10.30
CA THR A 98 5.03 2.24 -9.48
C THR A 98 5.58 3.41 -10.27
N HIS A 99 4.91 4.55 -10.16
CA HIS A 99 5.49 5.80 -10.64
C HIS A 99 6.41 6.34 -9.56
N ILE A 100 7.64 6.67 -9.95
CA ILE A 100 8.64 7.21 -9.03
C ILE A 100 8.81 8.69 -9.36
N PHE A 101 8.70 9.55 -8.33
CA PHE A 101 8.93 10.98 -8.47
C PHE A 101 10.09 11.44 -7.58
N SER A 102 10.78 12.51 -7.98
CA SER A 102 11.78 13.16 -7.13
C SER A 102 11.12 13.73 -5.87
N GLN A 103 11.80 13.62 -4.74
CA GLN A 103 11.32 14.15 -3.46
C GLN A 103 11.50 15.67 -3.32
N ASP A 104 12.26 16.30 -4.24
CA ASP A 104 12.41 17.75 -4.28
C ASP A 104 11.12 18.48 -4.70
N LEU A 105 11.12 19.81 -4.56
CA LEU A 105 9.96 20.65 -4.90
C LEU A 105 9.55 20.56 -6.37
N SER A 106 10.40 20.01 -7.24
CA SER A 106 10.09 19.87 -8.67
C SER A 106 9.12 18.72 -8.94
N ARG A 107 9.07 17.70 -8.07
CA ARG A 107 8.26 16.47 -8.25
C ARG A 107 8.35 15.93 -9.68
N ASN A 108 9.55 15.88 -10.24
CA ASN A 108 9.75 15.35 -11.59
C ASN A 108 9.48 13.85 -11.62
N VAL A 109 8.84 13.38 -12.69
CA VAL A 109 8.68 11.95 -12.95
C VAL A 109 10.05 11.36 -13.25
N LEU A 110 10.52 10.44 -12.42
CA LEU A 110 11.78 9.70 -12.61
C LEU A 110 11.57 8.47 -13.51
N GLY A 111 10.34 7.93 -13.53
CA GLY A 111 9.95 6.86 -14.44
C GLY A 111 8.87 5.95 -13.86
N ILE A 112 8.62 4.85 -14.57
CA ILE A 112 7.82 3.74 -14.08
C ILE A 112 8.77 2.61 -13.72
N TYR A 113 8.69 2.15 -12.48
CA TYR A 113 9.45 0.99 -12.04
C TYR A 113 8.57 -0.25 -11.99
N LYS A 114 9.14 -1.36 -12.43
CA LYS A 114 8.49 -2.66 -12.51
C LYS A 114 9.15 -3.62 -11.53
N MET A 115 8.38 -4.16 -10.60
CA MET A 115 8.83 -5.12 -9.58
C MET A 115 8.14 -6.47 -9.74
N TYR A 116 8.86 -7.55 -9.47
CA TYR A 116 8.33 -8.92 -9.42
C TYR A 116 8.34 -9.42 -7.97
N PHE A 117 7.37 -10.26 -7.60
CA PHE A 117 7.18 -10.71 -6.21
C PHE A 117 6.47 -12.05 -6.06
#